data_AF-A0A7C3URR3-F1
#
_entry.id   AF-A0A7C3URR3-F1
#
_cell.length_a   1.000
_cell.length_b   1.000
_cell.length_c   1.000
_cell.angle_alpha   90.00
_cell.angle_beta   90.00
_cell.angle_gamma   90.00
#
_symmetry.space_group_name_H-M   'P 1'
#
loop_
_entity.id
_entity.type
_entity.pdbx_description
1 polymer ?
#
loop_
_entity_poly.entity_id
_entity_poly.type
_entity_poly.pdbx_seq_one_letter_code
_entity_poly.pdbx_strand_id
1 'polypeptide(L)'
;MKFYKNVRIKGYDTDTYLGNLLVITAMPPDDNIEIESKENTYHYNPDNPLELIEWLFNTGVEYNFFYNIKFDFSVILKPFITTDNKDSIRQGKAKIGNFEIGYITGKSFYIKRLNSRNTERKLRVNFYSIDNFYKLVGASLSLDNVSKFFLGDSKNAEELGIDRKSIGEIKGYYESHKELIDKYCRKDSLLTARLGKLFAERLYTMLKAYPKTLNSSASISKSYLTLYHNTESMSYWNLLSNYENREKAHEYITRSYHGGIFTLYKLGKVENVKEIDLNSAYPTEIINLKSIHNGKITYVNSYNKADYGFYKVKMLYPQDYPFPLRAEKNLIIYPYSDVPVENYI
;
A
#
# COMPACT_ATOMS: atom_id res chain seq x y z
N MET A 1 9.56 -10.79 -10.93
CA MET A 1 8.25 -10.09 -10.84
C MET A 1 7.53 -10.21 -12.19
N LYS A 2 6.20 -10.20 -12.24
CA LYS A 2 5.45 -10.28 -13.52
C LYS A 2 4.93 -8.90 -13.91
N PHE A 3 4.81 -8.66 -15.22
CA PHE A 3 4.32 -7.41 -15.80
C PHE A 3 3.16 -7.67 -16.77
N TYR A 4 2.33 -6.66 -16.99
CA TYR A 4 1.34 -6.63 -18.06
C TYR A 4 1.93 -5.97 -19.31
N LYS A 5 1.45 -6.36 -20.49
CA LYS A 5 1.79 -5.67 -21.76
C LYS A 5 1.07 -4.33 -21.84
N ASN A 6 -0.24 -4.37 -21.66
CA ASN A 6 -1.13 -3.22 -21.51
C ASN A 6 -2.01 -3.44 -20.27
N VAL A 7 -2.59 -2.38 -19.74
CA VAL A 7 -3.51 -2.44 -18.60
C VAL A 7 -4.79 -1.72 -18.95
N ARG A 8 -5.92 -2.32 -18.59
CA ARG A 8 -7.16 -1.58 -18.47
C ARG A 8 -7.36 -1.19 -17.01
N ILE A 9 -8.10 -0.11 -16.80
CA ILE A 9 -8.27 0.49 -15.49
C ILE A 9 -9.75 0.61 -15.17
N LYS A 10 -10.08 0.37 -13.90
CA LYS A 10 -11.40 0.66 -13.35
C LYS A 10 -11.28 1.42 -12.05
N GLY A 11 -12.11 2.44 -11.89
CA GLY A 11 -12.39 3.09 -10.62
C GLY A 11 -13.69 2.56 -10.05
N TYR A 12 -13.70 2.31 -8.75
CA TYR A 12 -14.85 1.84 -7.99
C TYR A 12 -15.13 2.80 -6.84
N ASP A 13 -16.39 2.86 -6.42
CA ASP A 13 -16.83 3.58 -5.23
C ASP A 13 -18.02 2.86 -4.58
N THR A 14 -18.16 2.98 -3.26
CA THR A 14 -19.26 2.37 -2.49
C THR A 14 -19.99 3.41 -1.65
N ASP A 15 -21.30 3.24 -1.53
CA ASP A 15 -22.13 4.04 -0.64
C ASP A 15 -22.94 3.15 0.31
N THR A 16 -23.22 3.67 1.50
CA THR A 16 -23.69 2.84 2.63
C THR A 16 -24.75 3.50 3.48
N TYR A 17 -25.59 2.68 4.12
CA TYR A 17 -26.50 3.08 5.19
C TYR A 17 -26.23 2.25 6.44
N LEU A 18 -25.94 2.91 7.57
CA LEU A 18 -25.50 2.27 8.82
C LEU A 18 -24.36 1.25 8.60
N GLY A 19 -23.47 1.57 7.67
CA GLY A 19 -22.34 0.75 7.24
C GLY A 19 -22.74 -0.55 6.52
N ASN A 20 -23.97 -0.67 6.02
CA ASN A 20 -24.37 -1.73 5.09
C ASN A 20 -24.29 -1.18 3.66
N LEU A 21 -23.79 -1.99 2.73
CA LEU A 21 -23.65 -1.59 1.33
C LEU A 21 -25.04 -1.31 0.73
N LEU A 22 -25.24 -0.10 0.21
CA LEU A 22 -26.42 0.23 -0.59
C LEU A 22 -26.13 -0.02 -2.07
N VAL A 23 -24.97 0.48 -2.51
CA VAL A 23 -24.57 0.51 -3.90
C VAL A 23 -23.06 0.41 -4.02
N ILE A 24 -22.62 -0.30 -5.04
CA ILE A 24 -21.27 -0.17 -5.59
C ILE A 24 -21.37 0.29 -7.04
N THR A 25 -20.53 1.27 -7.38
CA THR A 25 -20.40 1.77 -8.75
C THR A 25 -19.01 1.48 -9.29
N ALA A 26 -18.91 1.28 -10.59
CA ALA A 26 -17.63 1.15 -11.26
C ALA A 26 -17.66 1.72 -12.67
N MET A 27 -16.59 2.40 -13.05
CA MET A 27 -16.40 2.77 -14.46
C MET A 27 -16.07 1.52 -15.30
N PRO A 28 -16.53 1.46 -16.54
CA PRO A 28 -16.07 0.47 -17.49
C PRO A 28 -14.58 0.63 -17.79
N PRO A 29 -13.92 -0.47 -18.19
CA PRO A 29 -12.51 -0.48 -18.51
C PRO A 29 -12.33 0.00 -19.94
N ASP A 30 -12.38 1.31 -20.16
CA ASP A 30 -12.23 1.92 -21.49
C ASP A 30 -11.08 2.93 -21.51
N ASP A 31 -10.55 3.23 -22.69
CA ASP A 31 -9.54 4.25 -22.90
C ASP A 31 -10.16 5.66 -22.76
N ASN A 32 -11.47 5.80 -22.96
CA ASN A 32 -12.25 7.04 -22.85
C ASN A 32 -12.99 7.18 -21.50
N ILE A 33 -12.23 7.11 -20.39
CA ILE A 33 -12.73 7.48 -19.05
C ILE A 33 -12.78 9.01 -18.95
N GLU A 34 -13.74 9.64 -19.64
CA GLU A 34 -13.87 11.10 -19.65
C GLU A 34 -15.15 11.59 -18.98
N ILE A 35 -16.26 10.86 -19.20
CA ILE A 35 -17.59 11.29 -18.76
C ILE A 35 -18.35 10.08 -18.21
N GLU A 36 -19.05 10.28 -17.10
CA GLU A 36 -19.96 9.31 -16.52
C GLU A 36 -21.39 9.46 -17.08
N SER A 37 -22.04 8.33 -17.40
CA SER A 37 -23.47 8.29 -17.74
C SER A 37 -24.14 7.02 -17.17
N LYS A 38 -25.47 6.95 -17.16
CA LYS A 38 -26.20 5.74 -16.72
C LYS A 38 -25.85 4.53 -17.60
N GLU A 39 -25.58 4.75 -18.88
CA GLU A 39 -25.26 3.73 -19.89
C GLU A 39 -23.79 3.30 -19.85
N ASN A 40 -22.90 4.17 -19.37
CA ASN A 40 -21.45 3.95 -19.35
C ASN A 40 -20.89 3.78 -17.94
N THR A 41 -21.70 3.27 -17.01
CA THR A 41 -21.27 2.93 -15.64
C THR A 41 -21.92 1.64 -15.19
N TYR A 42 -21.16 0.82 -14.48
CA TYR A 42 -21.72 -0.35 -13.82
C TYR A 42 -22.28 0.05 -12.47
N HIS A 43 -23.52 -0.35 -12.23
CA HIS A 43 -24.23 -0.14 -10.99
C HIS A 43 -24.64 -1.49 -10.44
N TYR A 44 -24.33 -1.76 -9.18
CA TYR A 44 -24.77 -2.98 -8.53
C TYR A 44 -25.31 -2.65 -7.15
N ASN A 45 -26.60 -2.94 -6.96
CA ASN A 45 -27.27 -2.92 -5.66
C ASN A 45 -27.33 -4.37 -5.19
N PRO A 46 -26.45 -4.79 -4.25
CA PRO A 46 -26.37 -6.17 -3.86
C PRO A 46 -27.56 -6.56 -2.98
N ASP A 47 -28.51 -7.30 -3.54
CA ASP A 47 -29.48 -8.05 -2.73
C ASP A 47 -28.84 -9.32 -2.15
N ASN A 48 -27.79 -9.83 -2.80
CA ASN A 48 -27.04 -11.02 -2.42
C ASN A 48 -25.53 -10.70 -2.28
N PRO A 49 -24.96 -10.72 -1.07
CA PRO A 49 -23.54 -10.47 -0.87
C PRO A 49 -22.61 -11.40 -1.66
N LEU A 50 -23.00 -12.65 -1.93
CA LEU A 50 -22.14 -13.57 -2.68
C LEU A 50 -22.03 -13.17 -4.15
N GLU A 51 -23.14 -12.72 -4.74
CA GLU A 51 -23.16 -12.22 -6.12
C GLU A 51 -22.30 -10.95 -6.28
N LEU A 52 -22.17 -10.13 -5.23
CA LEU A 52 -21.21 -9.00 -5.23
C LEU A 52 -19.77 -9.49 -5.43
N ILE A 53 -19.36 -10.54 -4.71
CA ILE A 53 -18.00 -11.10 -4.82
C ILE A 53 -17.78 -11.68 -6.23
N GLU A 54 -18.78 -12.38 -6.76
CA GLU A 54 -18.75 -12.89 -8.13
C GLU A 54 -18.67 -11.76 -9.17
N TRP A 55 -19.47 -10.71 -8.99
CA TRP A 55 -19.47 -9.54 -9.85
C TRP A 55 -18.12 -8.83 -9.84
N LEU A 56 -17.54 -8.57 -8.66
CA LEU A 56 -16.20 -7.99 -8.53
C LEU A 56 -15.15 -8.88 -9.22
N PHE A 57 -15.21 -10.19 -8.98
CA PHE A 57 -14.29 -11.14 -9.58
C PHE A 57 -14.41 -11.18 -11.10
N ASN A 58 -15.62 -11.19 -11.66
CA ASN A 58 -15.85 -11.29 -13.10
C ASN A 58 -15.52 -9.98 -13.81
N THR A 59 -15.91 -8.85 -13.24
CA THR A 59 -15.76 -7.53 -13.88
C THR A 59 -14.39 -6.90 -13.69
N GLY A 60 -13.58 -7.32 -12.71
CA GLY A 60 -12.27 -6.72 -12.48
C GLY A 60 -11.31 -6.85 -13.66
N VAL A 61 -10.40 -5.91 -13.83
CA VAL A 61 -9.41 -5.89 -14.91
C VAL A 61 -7.99 -5.93 -14.32
N GLU A 62 -6.98 -5.50 -15.09
CA GLU A 62 -5.59 -5.50 -14.65
C GLU A 62 -5.38 -4.58 -13.45
N TYR A 63 -5.88 -3.33 -13.52
CA TYR A 63 -5.84 -2.35 -12.44
C TYR A 63 -7.25 -1.95 -12.01
N ASN A 64 -7.62 -2.31 -10.78
CA ASN A 64 -8.89 -1.96 -10.15
C ASN A 64 -8.60 -1.08 -8.95
N PHE A 65 -9.15 0.12 -8.92
CA PHE A 65 -8.87 1.12 -7.90
C PHE A 65 -10.12 1.49 -7.12
N PHE A 66 -9.97 1.56 -5.80
CA PHE A 66 -10.83 2.31 -4.90
C PHE A 66 -10.04 3.50 -4.35
N TYR A 67 -10.72 4.53 -3.89
CA TYR A 67 -10.10 5.61 -3.12
C TYR A 67 -10.29 5.34 -1.63
N ASN A 68 -9.20 5.12 -0.88
CA ASN A 68 -9.25 4.68 0.52
C ASN A 68 -10.01 3.36 0.73
N ILE A 69 -9.52 2.30 0.07
CA ILE A 69 -10.08 0.94 -0.01
C ILE A 69 -10.39 0.30 1.35
N LYS A 70 -9.87 0.83 2.46
CA LYS A 70 -10.16 0.33 3.80
C LYS A 70 -11.65 0.41 4.12
N PHE A 71 -12.30 1.51 3.72
CA PHE A 71 -13.72 1.70 3.91
C PHE A 71 -14.51 0.67 3.09
N ASP A 72 -14.32 0.69 1.77
CA ASP A 72 -15.06 -0.18 0.83
C ASP A 72 -14.91 -1.66 1.18
N PHE A 73 -13.68 -2.10 1.47
CA PHE A 73 -13.40 -3.49 1.82
C PHE A 73 -14.15 -3.93 3.09
N SER A 74 -14.21 -3.04 4.09
CA SER A 74 -14.90 -3.33 5.36
C SER A 74 -16.39 -3.54 5.13
N VAL A 75 -17.00 -2.73 4.26
CA VAL A 75 -18.42 -2.79 3.93
C VAL A 75 -18.73 -4.02 3.07
N ILE A 76 -17.89 -4.32 2.06
CA ILE A 76 -18.03 -5.50 1.19
C ILE A 76 -17.97 -6.80 2.00
N LEU A 77 -17.10 -6.88 3.01
CA LEU A 77 -16.95 -8.09 3.82
C LEU A 77 -17.89 -8.19 5.01
N LYS A 78 -18.49 -7.08 5.46
CA LYS A 78 -19.36 -7.06 6.65
C LYS A 78 -20.43 -8.15 6.67
N PRO A 79 -21.14 -8.46 5.57
CA PRO A 79 -22.18 -9.50 5.58
C PRO A 79 -21.67 -10.92 5.85
N PHE A 80 -20.37 -11.16 5.69
CA PHE A 80 -19.76 -12.48 5.86
C PHE A 80 -19.10 -12.67 7.22
N ILE A 81 -19.11 -11.65 8.08
CA ILE A 81 -18.49 -11.75 9.40
C ILE A 81 -19.40 -12.57 10.31
N THR A 82 -18.91 -13.73 10.73
CA THR A 82 -19.51 -14.60 11.73
C THR A 82 -18.61 -14.69 12.96
N THR A 83 -19.14 -15.21 14.06
CA THR A 83 -18.34 -15.46 15.28
C THR A 83 -17.11 -16.34 14.99
N ASP A 84 -17.25 -17.31 14.09
CA ASP A 84 -16.22 -18.31 13.81
C ASP A 84 -15.09 -17.81 12.89
N ASN A 85 -15.36 -16.80 12.04
CA ASN A 85 -14.39 -16.35 11.04
C ASN A 85 -13.85 -14.93 11.27
N LYS A 86 -14.36 -14.22 12.28
CA LYS A 86 -14.02 -12.82 12.57
C LYS A 86 -12.52 -12.56 12.68
N ASP A 87 -11.78 -13.42 13.35
CA ASP A 87 -10.34 -13.21 13.56
C ASP A 87 -9.54 -13.47 12.29
N SER A 88 -9.91 -14.45 11.48
CA SER A 88 -9.32 -14.66 10.15
C SER A 88 -9.55 -13.43 9.26
N ILE A 89 -10.77 -12.90 9.24
CA ILE A 89 -11.11 -11.69 8.47
C ILE A 89 -10.31 -10.48 8.96
N ARG A 90 -10.15 -10.31 10.28
CA ARG A 90 -9.31 -9.26 10.87
C ARG A 90 -7.84 -9.39 10.49
N GLN A 91 -7.34 -10.62 10.36
CA GLN A 91 -5.99 -10.90 9.85
C GLN A 91 -5.88 -10.73 8.32
N GLY A 92 -6.97 -10.32 7.66
CA GLY A 92 -7.01 -10.06 6.23
C GLY A 92 -7.11 -11.30 5.37
N LYS A 93 -7.71 -12.39 5.87
CA LYS A 93 -7.98 -13.60 5.08
C LYS A 93 -9.41 -14.10 5.31
N ALA A 94 -10.14 -14.35 4.23
CA ALA A 94 -11.49 -14.91 4.29
C ALA A 94 -11.67 -15.98 3.23
N LYS A 95 -12.48 -17.00 3.54
CA LYS A 95 -13.02 -17.94 2.54
C LYS A 95 -14.52 -17.70 2.44
N ILE A 96 -15.00 -17.35 1.26
CA ILE A 96 -16.40 -17.00 1.00
C ILE A 96 -16.83 -17.76 -0.25
N GLY A 97 -17.73 -18.74 -0.07
CA GLY A 97 -18.14 -19.64 -1.16
C GLY A 97 -16.93 -20.34 -1.79
N ASN A 98 -16.78 -20.20 -3.12
CA ASN A 98 -15.66 -20.75 -3.88
C ASN A 98 -14.46 -19.78 -4.00
N PHE A 99 -14.44 -18.69 -3.24
CA PHE A 99 -13.40 -17.67 -3.26
C PHE A 99 -12.57 -17.62 -1.98
N GLU A 100 -11.29 -17.30 -2.15
CA GLU A 100 -10.37 -16.85 -1.13
C GLU A 100 -10.17 -15.34 -1.31
N ILE A 101 -10.40 -14.58 -0.25
CA ILE A 101 -10.18 -13.13 -0.22
C ILE A 101 -9.01 -12.86 0.72
N GLY A 102 -8.02 -12.11 0.24
CA GLY A 102 -6.92 -11.65 1.07
C GLY A 102 -6.78 -10.14 1.04
N TYR A 103 -6.38 -9.54 2.16
CA TYR A 103 -6.35 -8.11 2.38
C TYR A 103 -5.03 -7.67 3.01
N ILE A 104 -4.43 -6.65 2.40
CA ILE A 104 -3.32 -5.91 2.96
C ILE A 104 -3.90 -4.59 3.45
N THR A 105 -3.94 -4.42 4.76
CA THR A 105 -4.64 -3.32 5.42
C THR A 105 -4.32 -1.95 4.82
N GLY A 106 -5.36 -1.26 4.37
CA GLY A 106 -5.32 0.07 3.72
C GLY A 106 -4.62 0.11 2.35
N LYS A 107 -4.20 -1.04 1.80
CA LYS A 107 -3.37 -1.09 0.60
C LYS A 107 -4.07 -1.72 -0.58
N SER A 108 -4.53 -2.95 -0.39
CA SER A 108 -5.12 -3.74 -1.47
C SER A 108 -5.87 -4.93 -0.93
N PHE A 109 -6.82 -5.46 -1.69
CA PHE A 109 -7.32 -6.80 -1.50
C PHE A 109 -7.27 -7.60 -2.80
N TYR A 110 -7.42 -8.91 -2.69
CA TYR A 110 -7.58 -9.79 -3.84
C TYR A 110 -8.74 -10.74 -3.64
N ILE A 111 -9.33 -11.17 -4.76
CA ILE A 111 -10.29 -12.28 -4.81
C ILE A 111 -9.66 -13.36 -5.69
N LYS A 112 -9.54 -14.58 -5.15
CA LYS A 112 -8.95 -15.73 -5.82
C LYS A 112 -9.95 -16.88 -5.84
N ARG A 113 -10.12 -17.56 -6.97
CA ARG A 113 -11.00 -18.73 -7.10
C ARG A 113 -10.28 -19.99 -6.60
N LEU A 114 -10.93 -20.79 -5.75
CA LEU A 114 -10.33 -21.97 -5.09
C LEU A 114 -10.34 -23.24 -5.96
N ASN A 115 -11.42 -23.49 -6.71
CA ASN A 115 -11.65 -24.76 -7.43
C ASN A 115 -11.48 -24.66 -8.95
N SER A 116 -10.68 -23.72 -9.43
CA SER A 116 -10.48 -23.56 -10.87
C SER A 116 -9.52 -24.65 -11.37
N ARG A 117 -10.04 -25.61 -12.16
CA ARG A 117 -9.20 -26.48 -12.99
C ARG A 117 -8.41 -25.55 -13.93
N ASN A 118 -7.14 -25.84 -14.19
CA ASN A 118 -6.14 -25.03 -14.93
C ASN A 118 -6.55 -24.47 -16.32
N THR A 119 -7.81 -24.62 -16.73
CA THR A 119 -8.40 -24.19 -18.00
C THR A 119 -9.14 -22.84 -17.94
N GLU A 120 -9.48 -22.28 -16.77
CA GLU A 120 -10.07 -20.93 -16.70
C GLU A 120 -8.98 -19.84 -16.67
N ARG A 121 -9.11 -18.83 -17.55
CA ARG A 121 -8.10 -17.78 -17.76
C ARG A 121 -7.84 -16.85 -16.57
N LYS A 122 -8.74 -16.75 -15.59
CA LYS A 122 -8.67 -15.77 -14.49
C LYS A 122 -8.73 -16.48 -13.14
N LEU A 123 -7.60 -16.59 -12.45
CA LEU A 123 -7.51 -17.22 -11.13
C LEU A 123 -7.61 -16.24 -9.97
N ARG A 124 -7.20 -14.99 -10.19
CA ARG A 124 -7.07 -13.95 -9.16
C ARG A 124 -7.27 -12.56 -9.74
N VAL A 125 -8.00 -11.72 -9.00
CA VAL A 125 -8.19 -10.29 -9.27
C VAL A 125 -7.68 -9.49 -8.09
N ASN A 126 -7.00 -8.37 -8.36
CA ASN A 126 -6.48 -7.50 -7.31
C ASN A 126 -7.16 -6.13 -7.40
N PHE A 127 -7.42 -5.54 -6.25
CA PHE A 127 -7.99 -4.22 -6.06
C PHE A 127 -7.07 -3.41 -5.16
N TYR A 128 -6.82 -2.14 -5.50
CA TYR A 128 -5.81 -1.30 -4.87
C TYR A 128 -6.40 0.01 -4.39
N SER A 129 -5.83 0.56 -3.32
CA SER A 129 -6.12 1.92 -2.88
C SER A 129 -5.28 2.91 -3.69
N ILE A 130 -5.91 3.75 -4.50
CA ILE A 130 -5.18 4.73 -5.34
C ILE A 130 -4.59 5.88 -4.52
N ASP A 131 -5.22 6.23 -3.39
CA ASP A 131 -4.74 7.23 -2.43
C ASP A 131 -3.37 6.87 -1.82
N ASN A 132 -2.92 5.61 -1.93
CA ASN A 132 -1.56 5.24 -1.56
C ASN A 132 -0.47 5.96 -2.37
N PHE A 133 -0.81 6.49 -3.53
CA PHE A 133 0.10 7.16 -4.45
C PHE A 133 -0.12 8.68 -4.52
N TYR A 134 -1.15 9.19 -3.85
CA TYR A 134 -1.52 10.60 -3.82
C TYR A 134 -1.50 11.14 -2.38
N LYS A 135 -0.32 11.15 -1.76
CA LYS A 135 -0.11 11.62 -0.38
C LYS A 135 0.78 12.84 -0.35
N LEU A 136 0.48 13.77 0.55
CA LEU A 136 1.44 14.77 1.01
C LEU A 136 2.13 14.23 2.27
N VAL A 137 3.33 14.74 2.57
CA VAL A 137 4.12 14.31 3.73
C VAL A 137 3.24 14.40 5.00
N GLY A 138 2.91 13.24 5.57
CA GLY A 138 2.12 13.13 6.80
C GLY A 138 0.60 13.24 6.68
N ALA A 139 0.02 13.47 5.49
CA ALA A 139 -1.42 13.67 5.34
C ALA A 139 -2.03 12.89 4.16
N SER A 140 -3.13 12.17 4.42
CA SER A 140 -4.00 11.64 3.38
C SER A 140 -4.90 12.75 2.85
N LEU A 141 -4.94 12.91 1.53
CA LEU A 141 -5.85 13.85 0.88
C LEU A 141 -7.20 13.18 0.59
N SER A 142 -8.28 13.97 0.58
CA SER A 142 -9.59 13.51 0.11
C SER A 142 -9.57 13.32 -1.41
N LEU A 143 -10.45 12.47 -1.94
CA LEU A 143 -10.63 12.31 -3.38
C LEU A 143 -10.87 13.67 -4.06
N ASP A 144 -11.72 14.52 -3.48
CA ASP A 144 -12.03 15.84 -4.02
C ASP A 144 -10.79 16.75 -4.16
N ASN A 145 -9.94 16.79 -3.13
CA ASN A 145 -8.73 17.62 -3.16
C ASN A 145 -7.73 17.11 -4.20
N VAL A 146 -7.54 15.79 -4.29
CA VAL A 146 -6.63 15.18 -5.27
C VAL A 146 -7.14 15.38 -6.69
N SER A 147 -8.44 15.17 -6.91
CA SER A 147 -9.07 15.38 -8.21
C SER A 147 -8.98 16.84 -8.67
N LYS A 148 -9.24 17.82 -7.78
CA LYS A 148 -9.12 19.23 -8.12
C LYS A 148 -7.70 19.57 -8.56
N PHE A 149 -6.71 19.07 -7.81
CA PHE A 149 -5.30 19.36 -8.09
C PHE A 149 -4.78 18.68 -9.36
N PHE A 150 -5.06 17.39 -9.55
CA PHE A 150 -4.45 16.62 -10.64
C PHE A 150 -5.29 16.55 -11.92
N LEU A 151 -6.61 16.70 -11.82
CA LEU A 151 -7.54 16.55 -12.94
C LEU A 151 -8.27 17.85 -13.30
N GLY A 152 -8.21 18.88 -12.45
CA GLY A 152 -9.02 20.10 -12.60
C GLY A 152 -10.52 19.84 -12.48
N ASP A 153 -10.91 18.77 -11.78
CA ASP A 153 -12.28 18.29 -11.65
C ASP A 153 -12.59 17.98 -10.18
N SER A 154 -13.87 18.00 -9.78
CA SER A 154 -14.29 17.88 -8.39
C SER A 154 -15.45 16.93 -8.20
N LYS A 155 -15.71 16.55 -6.95
CA LYS A 155 -16.96 15.90 -6.58
C LYS A 155 -18.15 16.82 -6.88
N ASN A 156 -19.33 16.23 -7.10
CA ASN A 156 -20.56 16.95 -7.45
C ASN A 156 -21.63 16.93 -6.34
N ALA A 157 -21.32 16.47 -5.12
CA ALA A 157 -22.31 16.37 -4.04
C ALA A 157 -23.00 17.71 -3.71
N GLU A 158 -22.22 18.80 -3.65
CA GLU A 158 -22.74 20.15 -3.36
C GLU A 158 -23.62 20.67 -4.49
N GLU A 159 -23.19 20.49 -5.76
CA GLU A 159 -23.97 20.84 -6.95
C GLU A 159 -25.32 20.11 -6.98
N LEU A 160 -25.33 18.84 -6.58
CA LEU A 160 -26.52 18.00 -6.54
C LEU A 160 -27.39 18.22 -5.29
N GLY A 161 -26.97 19.05 -4.33
CA GLY A 161 -27.68 19.26 -3.07
C GLY A 161 -27.74 18.02 -2.17
N ILE A 162 -26.78 17.10 -2.29
CA ILE A 162 -26.74 15.84 -1.55
C ILE A 162 -26.03 16.03 -0.22
N ASP A 163 -26.71 15.71 0.88
CA ASP A 163 -26.07 15.56 2.18
C ASP A 163 -25.55 14.13 2.35
N ARG A 164 -24.25 13.96 2.15
CA ARG A 164 -23.55 12.67 2.28
C ARG A 164 -23.70 12.03 3.66
N LYS A 165 -23.84 12.84 4.72
CA LYS A 165 -24.05 12.30 6.07
C LYS A 165 -25.43 11.67 6.19
N SER A 166 -26.44 12.31 5.61
CA SER A 166 -27.81 11.82 5.59
C SER A 166 -27.97 10.48 4.85
N ILE A 167 -27.18 10.21 3.81
CA ILE A 167 -27.16 8.88 3.13
C ILE A 167 -26.87 7.76 4.14
N GLY A 168 -25.90 7.99 5.02
CA GLY A 168 -25.42 7.00 5.98
C GLY A 168 -26.29 6.85 7.24
N GLU A 169 -27.07 7.87 7.58
CA GLU A 169 -27.70 8.00 8.90
C GLU A 169 -29.23 8.09 8.86
N ILE A 170 -29.83 8.66 7.81
CA ILE A 170 -31.27 8.90 7.75
C ILE A 170 -31.96 7.82 6.91
N LYS A 171 -32.82 7.04 7.58
CA LYS A 171 -33.66 6.03 6.92
C LYS A 171 -34.53 6.66 5.84
N GLY A 172 -34.54 6.10 4.62
CA GLY A 172 -35.35 6.61 3.51
C GLY A 172 -34.69 7.73 2.70
N TYR A 173 -33.55 8.27 3.14
CA TYR A 173 -32.87 9.35 2.43
C TYR A 173 -32.31 8.86 1.08
N TYR A 174 -31.69 7.67 1.07
CA TYR A 174 -31.20 7.05 -0.15
C TYR A 174 -32.32 6.85 -1.18
N GLU A 175 -33.45 6.27 -0.76
CA GLU A 175 -34.58 5.97 -1.64
C GLU A 175 -35.21 7.25 -2.21
N SER A 176 -35.33 8.30 -1.39
CA SER A 176 -35.90 9.58 -1.82
C SER A 176 -34.98 10.40 -2.74
N HIS A 177 -33.66 10.14 -2.73
CA HIS A 177 -32.67 10.87 -3.52
C HIS A 177 -31.87 9.95 -4.47
N LYS A 178 -32.40 8.76 -4.75
CA LYS A 178 -31.67 7.68 -5.42
C LYS A 178 -30.98 8.11 -6.70
N GLU A 179 -31.69 8.81 -7.59
CA GLU A 179 -31.12 9.22 -8.87
C GLU A 179 -29.95 10.20 -8.73
N LEU A 180 -30.02 11.09 -7.73
CA LEU A 180 -28.96 12.06 -7.43
C LEU A 180 -27.76 11.35 -6.81
N ILE A 181 -28.00 10.44 -5.85
CA ILE A 181 -26.95 9.64 -5.21
C ILE A 181 -26.26 8.75 -6.26
N ASP A 182 -27.00 8.11 -7.16
CA ASP A 182 -26.42 7.35 -8.26
C ASP A 182 -25.51 8.24 -9.13
N LYS A 183 -25.90 9.50 -9.40
CA LYS A 183 -25.05 10.45 -10.15
C LYS A 183 -23.80 10.85 -9.36
N TYR A 184 -23.92 10.98 -8.05
CA TYR A 184 -22.79 11.23 -7.14
C TYR A 184 -21.78 10.07 -7.13
N CYS A 185 -22.24 8.83 -6.93
CA CYS A 185 -21.36 7.65 -6.92
C CYS A 185 -20.67 7.43 -8.27
N ARG A 186 -21.38 7.66 -9.38
CA ARG A 186 -20.78 7.62 -10.73
C ARG A 186 -19.65 8.63 -10.88
N LYS A 187 -19.81 9.84 -10.36
CA LYS A 187 -18.77 10.87 -10.38
C LYS A 187 -17.55 10.44 -9.56
N ASP A 188 -17.76 9.88 -8.37
CA ASP A 188 -16.66 9.42 -7.51
C ASP A 188 -15.86 8.26 -8.15
N SER A 189 -16.55 7.29 -8.76
CA SER A 189 -15.91 6.20 -9.50
C SER A 189 -15.20 6.70 -10.77
N LEU A 190 -15.75 7.69 -11.48
CA LEU A 190 -15.07 8.38 -12.60
C LEU A 190 -13.77 9.03 -12.15
N LEU A 191 -13.83 9.87 -11.11
CA LEU A 191 -12.65 10.59 -10.60
C LEU A 191 -11.56 9.59 -10.17
N THR A 192 -11.96 8.52 -9.49
CA THR A 192 -11.05 7.43 -9.09
C THR A 192 -10.41 6.74 -10.31
N ALA A 193 -11.20 6.46 -11.35
CA ALA A 193 -10.71 5.85 -12.59
C ALA A 193 -9.72 6.77 -13.34
N ARG A 194 -10.02 8.06 -13.44
CA ARG A 194 -9.15 9.08 -14.06
C ARG A 194 -7.83 9.25 -13.31
N LEU A 195 -7.87 9.28 -11.98
CA LEU A 195 -6.65 9.27 -11.15
C LEU A 195 -5.83 7.99 -11.35
N GLY A 196 -6.50 6.85 -11.49
CA GLY A 196 -5.89 5.56 -11.83
C GLY A 196 -5.20 5.57 -13.19
N LYS A 197 -5.83 6.18 -14.21
CA LYS A 197 -5.27 6.37 -15.55
C LYS A 197 -4.03 7.26 -15.55
N LEU A 198 -4.13 8.44 -14.96
CA LEU A 198 -3.00 9.34 -14.81
C LEU A 198 -1.82 8.66 -14.08
N PHE A 199 -2.12 7.89 -13.02
CA PHE A 199 -1.10 7.13 -12.30
C PHE A 199 -0.45 6.06 -13.19
N ALA A 200 -1.23 5.28 -13.93
CA ALA A 200 -0.71 4.23 -14.81
C ALA A 200 0.15 4.80 -15.94
N GLU A 201 -0.22 5.93 -16.54
CA GLU A 201 0.56 6.63 -17.57
C GLU A 201 1.90 7.13 -17.03
N ARG A 202 1.91 7.70 -15.82
CA ARG A 202 3.14 8.11 -15.12
C ARG A 202 4.02 6.90 -14.80
N LEU A 203 3.39 5.82 -14.31
CA LEU A 203 4.07 4.57 -14.00
C LEU A 203 4.74 3.97 -15.25
N TYR A 204 4.04 3.96 -16.38
CA TYR A 204 4.60 3.51 -17.65
C TYR A 204 5.71 4.43 -18.14
N THR A 205 5.56 5.74 -18.00
CA THR A 205 6.61 6.70 -18.37
C THR A 205 7.92 6.40 -17.62
N MET A 206 7.82 6.08 -16.32
CA MET A 206 8.95 5.76 -15.45
C MET A 206 9.53 4.35 -15.64
N LEU A 207 8.68 3.32 -15.76
CA LEU A 207 9.09 1.91 -15.76
C LEU A 207 9.12 1.26 -17.15
N LYS A 208 8.57 1.92 -18.17
CA LYS A 208 8.27 1.36 -19.51
C LYS A 208 7.55 -0.01 -19.46
N ALA A 209 6.84 -0.27 -18.36
CA ALA A 209 6.16 -1.52 -18.07
C ALA A 209 5.08 -1.30 -17.00
N TYR A 210 4.14 -2.25 -16.93
CA TYR A 210 3.05 -2.23 -15.96
C TYR A 210 3.23 -3.36 -14.92
N PRO A 211 3.66 -3.07 -13.69
CA PRO A 211 3.78 -4.08 -12.63
C PRO A 211 2.44 -4.76 -12.34
N LYS A 212 2.43 -6.08 -12.15
CA LYS A 212 1.20 -6.80 -11.76
C LYS A 212 0.76 -6.53 -10.32
N THR A 213 1.52 -5.80 -9.52
CA THR A 213 1.24 -5.55 -8.11
C THR A 213 1.52 -4.10 -7.74
N LEU A 214 0.51 -3.42 -7.21
CA LEU A 214 0.53 -1.99 -6.88
C LEU A 214 0.17 -1.75 -5.40
N ASN A 215 0.79 -2.49 -4.48
CA ASN A 215 0.41 -2.40 -3.06
C ASN A 215 0.89 -1.10 -2.39
N SER A 216 1.96 -0.48 -2.90
CA SER A 216 2.62 0.71 -2.33
C SER A 216 3.72 1.24 -3.24
N SER A 217 4.25 2.43 -2.96
CA SER A 217 5.46 2.95 -3.61
C SER A 217 6.64 1.98 -3.47
N ALA A 218 6.78 1.30 -2.34
CA ALA A 218 7.82 0.28 -2.15
C ALA A 218 7.67 -0.91 -3.13
N SER A 219 6.44 -1.34 -3.46
CA SER A 219 6.25 -2.38 -4.49
C SER A 219 6.61 -1.90 -5.91
N ILE A 220 6.44 -0.61 -6.17
CA ILE A 220 6.85 0.00 -7.44
C ILE A 220 8.38 0.06 -7.51
N SER A 221 9.05 0.51 -6.45
CA SER A 221 10.52 0.50 -6.38
C SER A 221 11.10 -0.91 -6.53
N LYS A 222 10.48 -1.94 -5.92
CA LYS A 222 10.86 -3.34 -6.15
C LYS A 222 10.68 -3.77 -7.62
N SER A 223 9.63 -3.27 -8.28
CA SER A 223 9.40 -3.54 -9.70
C SER A 223 10.51 -2.92 -10.56
N TYR A 224 10.90 -1.68 -10.28
CA TYR A 224 12.00 -1.00 -10.94
C TYR A 224 13.31 -1.79 -10.79
N LEU A 225 13.68 -2.16 -9.55
CA LEU A 225 14.86 -2.97 -9.30
C LEU A 225 14.80 -4.31 -10.03
N THR A 226 13.65 -4.97 -10.06
CA THR A 226 13.51 -6.23 -10.80
C THR A 226 13.65 -6.06 -12.32
N LEU A 227 13.23 -4.93 -12.89
CA LEU A 227 13.31 -4.67 -14.33
C LEU A 227 14.71 -4.32 -14.78
N TYR A 228 15.40 -3.46 -14.02
CA TYR A 228 16.63 -2.82 -14.47
C TYR A 228 17.88 -3.28 -13.70
N HIS A 229 17.71 -3.88 -12.52
CA HIS A 229 18.78 -4.25 -11.59
C HIS A 229 18.51 -5.62 -10.94
N ASN A 230 18.05 -6.60 -11.75
CA ASN A 230 17.62 -7.90 -11.24
C ASN A 230 18.76 -8.64 -10.52
N THR A 231 19.98 -8.52 -11.05
CA THR A 231 21.19 -9.10 -10.47
C THR A 231 21.42 -8.57 -9.05
N GLU A 232 21.39 -7.26 -8.87
CA GLU A 232 21.55 -6.60 -7.57
C GLU A 232 20.41 -6.99 -6.63
N SER A 233 19.17 -7.07 -7.13
CA SER A 233 18.00 -7.43 -6.32
C SER A 233 18.08 -8.83 -5.70
N MET A 234 18.79 -9.75 -6.37
CA MET A 234 18.98 -11.13 -5.91
C MET A 234 20.32 -11.36 -5.20
N SER A 235 21.25 -10.41 -5.31
CA SER A 235 22.63 -10.54 -4.81
C SER A 235 22.69 -10.95 -3.34
N TYR A 236 21.85 -10.35 -2.49
CA TYR A 236 21.76 -10.68 -1.07
C TYR A 236 21.38 -12.14 -0.81
N TRP A 237 20.35 -12.63 -1.49
CA TRP A 237 19.87 -14.00 -1.32
C TRP A 237 20.85 -15.00 -1.90
N ASN A 238 21.50 -14.67 -3.02
CA ASN A 238 22.54 -15.51 -3.61
C ASN A 238 23.77 -15.62 -2.69
N LEU A 239 24.18 -14.50 -2.08
CA LEU A 239 25.26 -14.46 -1.10
C LEU A 239 24.97 -15.36 0.10
N LEU A 240 23.76 -15.28 0.67
CA LEU A 240 23.35 -16.10 1.81
C LEU A 240 23.12 -17.57 1.45
N SER A 241 22.60 -17.88 0.25
CA SER A 241 22.25 -19.26 -0.12
C SER A 241 23.45 -20.19 -0.14
N ASN A 242 24.64 -19.66 -0.42
CA ASN A 242 25.89 -20.40 -0.48
C ASN A 242 26.63 -20.47 0.87
N TYR A 243 26.03 -19.96 1.96
CA TYR A 243 26.65 -19.91 3.27
C TYR A 243 25.97 -20.87 4.25
N GLU A 244 26.75 -21.77 4.86
CA GLU A 244 26.26 -22.81 5.76
C GLU A 244 25.44 -22.24 6.94
N ASN A 245 25.89 -21.12 7.52
CA ASN A 245 25.24 -20.47 8.66
C ASN A 245 24.39 -19.26 8.25
N ARG A 246 23.67 -19.36 7.12
CA ARG A 246 22.89 -18.26 6.54
C ARG A 246 21.88 -17.61 7.50
N GLU A 247 21.25 -18.38 8.38
CA GLU A 247 20.25 -17.86 9.33
C GLU A 247 20.90 -16.93 10.35
N LYS A 248 22.04 -17.36 10.91
CA LYS A 248 22.83 -16.56 11.84
C LYS A 248 23.41 -15.31 11.17
N ALA A 249 23.89 -15.44 9.92
CA ALA A 249 24.34 -14.28 9.15
C ALA A 249 23.20 -13.28 8.89
N HIS A 250 22.02 -13.77 8.48
CA HIS A 250 20.83 -12.94 8.27
C HIS A 250 20.39 -12.23 9.56
N GLU A 251 20.43 -12.93 10.70
CA GLU A 251 20.15 -12.35 12.00
C GLU A 251 21.11 -11.19 12.33
N TYR A 252 22.43 -11.41 12.21
CA TYR A 252 23.42 -10.37 12.49
C TYR A 252 23.23 -9.15 11.58
N ILE A 253 23.04 -9.36 10.29
CA ILE A 253 22.82 -8.27 9.31
C ILE A 253 21.56 -7.48 9.65
N THR A 254 20.46 -8.17 9.94
CA THR A 254 19.17 -7.52 10.22
C THR A 254 19.17 -6.77 11.54
N ARG A 255 19.81 -7.33 12.57
CA ARG A 255 19.90 -6.69 13.89
C ARG A 255 20.88 -5.52 13.93
N SER A 256 21.83 -5.47 13.00
CA SER A 256 22.77 -4.36 12.84
C SER A 256 22.18 -3.22 11.98
N TYR A 257 20.97 -3.38 11.44
CA TYR A 257 20.32 -2.32 10.67
C TYR A 257 19.71 -1.26 11.60
N HIS A 258 20.22 -0.04 11.48
CA HIS A 258 19.77 1.13 12.24
C HIS A 258 19.04 2.13 11.35
N GLY A 259 18.11 2.88 11.95
CA GLY A 259 17.34 3.92 11.28
C GLY A 259 18.12 5.24 11.14
N GLY A 260 17.38 6.35 10.97
CA GLY A 260 17.97 7.69 10.97
C GLY A 260 18.65 8.02 12.30
N ILE A 261 19.70 8.84 12.22
CA ILE A 261 20.39 9.39 13.38
C ILE A 261 19.61 10.58 13.92
N PHE A 262 19.41 10.61 15.23
CA PHE A 262 18.76 11.73 15.91
C PHE A 262 19.66 12.22 17.03
N THR A 263 19.91 13.53 17.09
CA THR A 263 20.69 14.13 18.16
C THR A 263 19.85 15.18 18.86
N LEU A 264 19.58 14.97 20.15
CA LEU A 264 18.89 15.92 21.01
C LEU A 264 19.92 16.76 21.76
N TYR A 265 20.06 18.03 21.39
CA TYR A 265 21.06 18.92 21.99
C TYR A 265 20.51 19.78 23.14
N LYS A 266 19.24 20.21 23.08
CA LYS A 266 18.65 21.13 24.07
C LYS A 266 17.13 21.00 24.15
N LEU A 267 16.59 21.07 25.35
CA LEU A 267 15.16 21.28 25.61
C LEU A 267 14.91 22.75 25.98
N GLY A 268 13.84 23.34 25.43
CA GLY A 268 13.43 24.72 25.70
C GLY A 268 13.63 25.66 24.49
N LYS A 269 13.56 26.98 24.73
CA LYS A 269 13.66 27.99 23.67
C LYS A 269 15.07 27.99 23.05
N VAL A 270 15.12 27.93 21.73
CA VAL A 270 16.32 28.11 20.91
C VAL A 270 16.08 29.29 19.99
N GLU A 271 16.99 30.27 20.03
CA GLU A 271 16.92 31.46 19.17
C GLU A 271 17.89 31.29 18.00
N ASN A 272 17.59 31.92 16.85
CA ASN A 272 18.43 31.91 15.65
C ASN A 272 18.70 30.52 15.05
N VAL A 273 17.65 29.70 14.89
CA VAL A 273 17.75 28.37 14.30
C VAL A 273 17.92 28.45 12.78
N LYS A 274 18.85 27.67 12.23
CA LYS A 274 18.97 27.40 10.80
C LYS A 274 18.70 25.92 10.56
N GLU A 275 17.82 25.64 9.61
CA GLU A 275 17.57 24.28 9.13
C GLU A 275 18.48 24.01 7.93
N ILE A 276 19.22 22.91 7.99
CA ILE A 276 20.06 22.41 6.90
C ILE A 276 19.58 21.00 6.63
N ASP A 277 19.15 20.73 5.40
CA ASP A 277 18.71 19.42 4.97
C ASP A 277 19.59 18.91 3.82
N LEU A 278 19.84 17.61 3.82
CA LEU A 278 20.60 16.94 2.77
C LEU A 278 19.64 16.50 1.67
N ASN A 279 19.81 17.09 0.48
CA ASN A 279 19.04 16.70 -0.70
C ASN A 279 19.25 15.20 -1.01
N SER A 280 18.19 14.42 -0.88
CA SER A 280 18.19 12.98 -1.21
C SER A 280 19.31 12.19 -0.52
N ALA A 281 19.46 12.35 0.80
CA ALA A 281 20.51 11.67 1.58
C ALA A 281 20.66 10.17 1.25
N TYR A 282 19.60 9.38 1.37
CA TYR A 282 19.68 7.94 1.10
C TYR A 282 19.99 7.58 -0.36
N PRO A 283 19.30 8.14 -1.37
CA PRO A 283 19.68 7.90 -2.77
C PRO A 283 21.15 8.21 -3.07
N THR A 284 21.68 9.32 -2.55
CA THR A 284 23.09 9.70 -2.74
C THR A 284 24.03 8.65 -2.17
N GLU A 285 23.76 8.14 -0.96
CA GLU A 285 24.60 7.09 -0.37
C GLU A 285 24.44 5.73 -1.06
N ILE A 286 23.24 5.38 -1.54
CA ILE A 286 23.00 4.13 -2.27
C ILE A 286 23.90 4.01 -3.51
N ILE A 287 24.19 5.14 -4.18
CA ILE A 287 25.10 5.17 -5.35
C ILE A 287 26.53 4.77 -4.98
N ASN A 288 26.95 5.05 -3.74
CA ASN A 288 28.31 4.79 -3.25
C ASN A 288 28.46 3.41 -2.60
N LEU A 289 27.38 2.64 -2.44
CA LEU A 289 27.44 1.31 -1.86
C LEU A 289 28.21 0.36 -2.77
N LYS A 290 29.15 -0.38 -2.19
CA LYS A 290 29.87 -1.46 -2.87
C LYS A 290 28.90 -2.59 -3.22
N SER A 291 28.94 -3.07 -4.46
CA SER A 291 28.17 -4.24 -4.86
C SER A 291 28.60 -5.46 -4.03
N ILE A 292 27.62 -6.22 -3.55
CA ILE A 292 27.83 -7.51 -2.87
C ILE A 292 27.76 -8.69 -3.84
N HIS A 293 27.68 -8.43 -5.14
CA HIS A 293 27.70 -9.47 -6.16
C HIS A 293 29.00 -10.27 -6.07
N ASN A 294 28.90 -11.60 -6.04
CA ASN A 294 30.04 -12.51 -5.79
C ASN A 294 30.80 -12.26 -4.49
N GLY A 295 30.19 -11.58 -3.51
CA GLY A 295 30.78 -11.38 -2.20
C GLY A 295 31.03 -12.70 -1.47
N LYS A 296 31.85 -12.64 -0.42
CA LYS A 296 32.13 -13.78 0.46
C LYS A 296 31.82 -13.40 1.91
N ILE A 297 31.02 -14.23 2.58
CA ILE A 297 30.80 -14.10 4.02
C ILE A 297 31.92 -14.85 4.75
N THR A 298 32.51 -14.19 5.75
CA THR A 298 33.51 -14.79 6.64
C THR A 298 33.09 -14.48 8.07
N TYR A 299 32.98 -15.52 8.91
CA TYR A 299 32.70 -15.33 10.32
C TYR A 299 33.99 -15.05 11.08
N VAL A 300 33.99 -14.02 11.91
CA VAL A 300 35.15 -13.58 12.68
C VAL A 300 34.75 -13.36 14.14
N ASN A 301 35.70 -13.60 15.06
CA ASN A 301 35.50 -13.38 16.51
C ASN A 301 36.07 -12.04 16.98
N SER A 302 36.76 -11.31 16.10
CA SER A 302 37.34 -10.00 16.35
C SER A 302 37.20 -9.14 15.10
N TYR A 303 37.43 -7.84 15.24
CA TYR A 303 37.40 -6.91 14.13
C TYR A 303 38.30 -7.39 12.98
N ASN A 304 37.76 -7.36 11.77
CA ASN A 304 38.50 -7.65 10.55
C ASN A 304 38.12 -6.63 9.47
N LYS A 305 39.10 -6.18 8.69
CA LYS A 305 38.84 -5.21 7.61
C LYS A 305 38.04 -5.89 6.51
N ALA A 306 36.81 -5.43 6.31
CA ALA A 306 35.91 -5.89 5.26
C ALA A 306 35.22 -4.71 4.58
N ASP A 307 34.62 -4.95 3.42
CA ASP A 307 33.77 -3.95 2.75
C ASP A 307 32.51 -3.65 3.57
N TYR A 308 31.97 -4.69 4.22
CA TYR A 308 30.83 -4.63 5.14
C TYR A 308 31.12 -5.52 6.34
N GLY A 309 30.85 -5.01 7.54
CA GLY A 309 31.03 -5.75 8.79
C GLY A 309 29.76 -5.66 9.64
N PHE A 310 29.39 -6.77 10.25
CA PHE A 310 28.21 -6.88 11.13
C PHE A 310 28.66 -7.62 12.38
N TYR A 311 28.60 -6.96 13.52
CA TYR A 311 29.22 -7.42 14.75
C TYR A 311 28.21 -7.47 15.89
N LYS A 312 28.23 -8.56 16.64
CA LYS A 312 27.63 -8.60 17.98
C LYS A 312 28.72 -8.21 18.97
N VAL A 313 28.58 -7.05 19.60
CA VAL A 313 29.58 -6.47 20.50
C VAL A 313 29.02 -6.30 21.90
N LYS A 314 29.90 -6.22 22.90
CA LYS A 314 29.56 -5.70 24.23
C LYS A 314 30.10 -4.28 24.32
N MET A 315 29.24 -3.31 24.56
CA MET A 315 29.63 -1.91 24.65
C MET A 315 28.90 -1.18 25.77
N LEU A 316 29.51 -0.12 26.29
CA LEU A 316 28.84 0.88 27.11
C LEU A 316 28.12 1.84 26.16
N TYR A 317 26.84 2.14 26.41
CA TYR A 317 26.16 3.21 25.68
C TYR A 317 26.57 4.56 26.28
N PRO A 318 27.29 5.41 25.55
CA PRO A 318 27.65 6.72 26.05
C PRO A 318 26.40 7.62 26.12
N GLN A 319 26.47 8.68 26.92
CA GLN A 319 25.33 9.59 27.14
C GLN A 319 24.84 10.26 25.84
N ASP A 320 25.71 10.36 24.84
CA ASP A 320 25.47 10.95 23.52
C ASP A 320 25.26 9.91 22.41
N TYR A 321 24.90 8.66 22.76
CA TYR A 321 24.68 7.60 21.77
C TYR A 321 23.61 8.02 20.73
N PRO A 322 23.97 8.09 19.43
CA PRO A 322 23.14 8.76 18.42
C PRO A 322 21.98 7.90 17.90
N PHE A 323 21.90 6.64 18.31
CA PHE A 323 20.88 5.70 17.85
C PHE A 323 19.81 5.48 18.92
N PRO A 324 18.62 6.09 18.76
CA PRO A 324 17.52 5.84 19.67
C PRO A 324 17.02 4.39 19.57
N LEU A 325 16.65 3.82 20.72
CA LEU A 325 15.94 2.55 20.81
C LEU A 325 14.43 2.80 20.91
N ARG A 326 13.64 2.04 20.16
CA ARG A 326 12.18 2.05 20.29
C ARG A 326 11.76 1.01 21.31
N ALA A 327 11.29 1.46 22.47
CA ALA A 327 10.73 0.59 23.50
C ALA A 327 9.22 0.36 23.28
N GLU A 328 8.59 -0.36 24.19
CA GLU A 328 7.15 -0.61 24.17
C GLU A 328 6.34 0.70 24.05
N LYS A 329 5.17 0.62 23.41
CA LYS A 329 4.25 1.75 23.20
C LYS A 329 4.83 2.92 22.39
N ASN A 330 5.79 2.66 21.50
CA ASN A 330 6.46 3.66 20.66
C ASN A 330 7.29 4.70 21.44
N LEU A 331 7.67 4.41 22.69
CA LEU A 331 8.58 5.28 23.42
C LEU A 331 9.96 5.24 22.76
N ILE A 332 10.54 6.41 22.52
CA ILE A 332 11.91 6.55 22.05
C ILE A 332 12.81 6.74 23.27
N ILE A 333 13.78 5.84 23.44
CA ILE A 333 14.77 5.87 24.52
C ILE A 333 16.14 6.13 23.91
N TYR A 334 16.90 7.04 24.50
CA TYR A 334 18.33 7.18 24.24
C TYR A 334 19.06 6.38 25.31
N PRO A 335 19.66 5.24 24.97
CA PRO A 335 20.24 4.38 25.97
C PRO A 335 21.50 5.03 26.56
N TYR A 336 21.62 4.92 27.87
CA TYR A 336 22.86 5.15 28.61
C TYR A 336 23.13 3.89 29.43
N SER A 337 24.37 3.42 29.48
CA SER A 337 24.70 2.26 30.31
C SER A 337 26.07 2.39 30.98
N ASP A 338 26.08 2.22 32.30
CA ASP A 338 27.31 2.11 33.11
C ASP A 338 27.91 0.70 33.08
N VAL A 339 27.18 -0.28 32.54
CA VAL A 339 27.61 -1.66 32.36
C VAL A 339 27.60 -2.04 30.87
N PRO A 340 28.55 -2.86 30.39
CA PRO A 340 28.56 -3.26 28.99
C PRO A 340 27.32 -4.09 28.65
N VAL A 341 26.56 -3.65 27.65
CA VAL A 341 25.38 -4.34 27.13
C VAL A 341 25.69 -4.93 25.77
N GLU A 342 25.10 -6.09 25.47
CA GLU A 342 25.21 -6.68 24.14
C GLU A 342 24.43 -5.87 23.11
N ASN A 343 25.05 -5.58 21.97
CA ASN A 343 24.46 -4.85 20.87
C ASN A 343 24.90 -5.42 19.50
N TYR A 344 24.19 -5.06 18.45
CA TYR A 344 24.51 -5.39 17.06
C TYR A 344 24.84 -4.09 16.30
N ILE A 345 26.00 -4.06 15.64
CA ILE A 345 26.54 -2.91 14.89
C ILE A 345 26.95 -3.33 13.50
#